data_AF-A0AAE3PJ91-F1
#
_entry.id   AF-A0AAE3PJ91-F1
#
_cell.length_a   1.000
_cell.length_b   1.000
_cell.length_c   1.000
_cell.angle_alpha   90.00
_cell.angle_beta   90.00
_cell.angle_gamma   90.00
#
_symmetry.space_group_name_H-M   'P 1'
#
loop_
_entity.id
_entity.type
_entity.pdbx_description
1 polymer ?
#
loop_
_entity_poly.entity_id
_entity_poly.type
_entity_poly.pdbx_seq_one_letter_code
_entity_poly.pdbx_strand_id
1 'polypeptide(L)'
;MTTRPELNLGEHLLAGLAAVALFAVMAAVFVSAGFGQPAGFGDGSITASIGYALFAMTDLAAHESESFLVAFEIIDIVLVAALVGAVMLARRESEGSLVTALTDGGRDTDDGGEN
;
A
#
# COMPACT_ATOMS: atom_id res chain seq x y z
N MET A 1 -37.92 37.40 -0.38
CA MET A 1 -37.59 37.57 -1.80
C MET A 1 -36.26 36.89 -2.03
N THR A 2 -36.22 35.75 -2.71
CA THR A 2 -34.97 35.05 -3.01
C THR A 2 -34.55 35.44 -4.42
N THR A 3 -33.41 36.13 -4.53
CA THR A 3 -32.82 36.52 -5.81
C THR A 3 -32.62 35.29 -6.69
N ARG A 4 -32.99 35.41 -7.97
CA ARG A 4 -32.84 34.33 -8.95
C ARG A 4 -31.34 34.13 -9.22
N PRO A 5 -30.82 32.88 -9.23
CA PRO A 5 -29.42 32.65 -9.57
C PRO A 5 -29.18 33.01 -11.04
N GLU A 6 -28.23 33.92 -11.26
CA GLU A 6 -27.75 34.31 -12.58
C GLU A 6 -26.42 33.62 -12.86
N LEU A 7 -26.25 33.12 -14.09
CA LEU A 7 -25.03 32.44 -14.49
C LEU A 7 -23.93 33.49 -14.75
N ASN A 8 -22.75 33.29 -14.18
CA ASN A 8 -21.60 34.19 -14.35
C ASN A 8 -20.91 33.91 -15.69
N LEU A 9 -21.43 34.54 -16.76
CA LEU A 9 -21.02 34.32 -18.15
C LEU A 9 -19.74 35.10 -18.57
N GLY A 10 -18.90 35.50 -17.62
CA GLY A 10 -17.67 36.26 -17.90
C GLY A 10 -16.45 35.39 -18.29
N GLU A 11 -15.29 35.73 -17.72
CA GLU A 11 -14.01 35.04 -17.93
C GLU A 11 -14.07 33.52 -17.68
N HIS A 12 -14.98 33.07 -16.82
CA HIS A 12 -15.23 31.65 -16.52
C HIS A 12 -15.88 30.86 -17.66
N LEU A 13 -16.50 31.51 -18.65
CA LEU A 13 -17.03 30.82 -19.83
C LEU A 13 -15.93 30.23 -20.68
N LEU A 14 -14.77 30.87 -20.76
CA LEU A 14 -13.65 30.37 -21.53
C LEU A 14 -13.16 29.03 -20.96
N ALA A 15 -13.05 28.93 -19.64
CA ALA A 15 -12.72 27.70 -18.94
C ALA A 15 -13.81 26.62 -19.11
N GLY A 16 -15.08 27.00 -19.05
CA GLY A 16 -16.20 26.09 -19.30
C GLY A 16 -16.19 25.53 -20.73
N LEU A 17 -15.94 26.38 -21.73
CA LEU A 17 -15.82 25.97 -23.13
C LEU A 17 -14.61 25.07 -23.35
N ALA A 18 -13.47 25.39 -22.72
CA ALA A 18 -12.28 24.55 -22.76
C ALA A 18 -12.54 23.15 -22.16
N ALA A 19 -13.29 23.07 -21.06
CA ALA A 19 -13.68 21.79 -20.47
C ALA A 19 -14.61 20.98 -21.39
N VAL A 20 -15.59 21.61 -22.03
CA VAL A 20 -16.47 20.93 -23.01
C VAL A 20 -15.68 20.46 -24.23
N ALA A 21 -14.74 21.27 -24.72
CA ALA A 21 -13.86 20.88 -25.82
C ALA A 21 -12.99 19.67 -25.44
N LEU A 22 -12.36 19.69 -24.26
CA LEU A 22 -11.59 18.57 -23.74
C LEU A 22 -12.45 17.31 -23.60
N PHE A 23 -13.66 17.44 -23.07
CA PHE A 23 -14.60 16.33 -22.95
C PHE A 23 -14.93 15.73 -24.33
N ALA A 24 -15.21 16.56 -25.33
CA ALA A 24 -15.50 16.09 -26.69
C ALA A 24 -14.31 15.36 -27.30
N VAL A 25 -13.08 15.84 -27.08
CA VAL A 25 -11.84 15.16 -27.51
C VAL A 25 -11.71 13.80 -26.83
N MET A 26 -11.86 13.74 -25.50
CA MET A 26 -11.78 12.48 -24.75
C MET A 26 -12.87 11.48 -25.20
N ALA A 27 -14.10 11.94 -25.40
CA ALA A 27 -15.19 11.12 -25.89
C ALA A 27 -14.90 10.59 -27.30
N ALA A 28 -14.40 11.43 -28.20
CA ALA A 28 -13.99 11.01 -29.54
C ALA A 28 -12.89 9.94 -29.48
N VAL A 29 -11.86 10.16 -28.66
CA VAL A 29 -10.78 9.18 -28.45
C VAL A 29 -11.35 7.86 -27.96
N PHE A 30 -12.19 7.86 -26.91
CA PHE A 30 -12.74 6.63 -26.34
C PHE A 30 -13.67 5.87 -27.28
N VAL A 31 -14.50 6.56 -28.06
CA VAL A 31 -15.38 5.91 -29.05
C VAL A 31 -14.59 5.39 -30.24
N SER A 32 -13.52 6.09 -30.64
CA SER A 32 -12.65 5.68 -31.75
C SER A 32 -11.60 4.64 -31.35
N ALA A 33 -11.38 4.44 -30.05
CA ALA A 33 -10.38 3.51 -29.54
C ALA A 33 -10.80 2.07 -29.87
N GLY A 34 -10.07 1.44 -30.78
CA GLY A 34 -10.14 0.01 -31.01
C GLY A 34 -9.36 -0.72 -29.93
N PHE A 35 -10.04 -1.44 -29.05
CA PHE A 35 -9.38 -2.46 -28.25
C PHE A 35 -9.24 -3.71 -29.12
N GLY A 36 -8.03 -4.29 -29.14
CA GLY A 36 -7.80 -5.59 -29.79
C GLY A 36 -8.54 -6.71 -29.06
N GLN A 37 -8.31 -7.95 -29.50
CA GLN A 37 -8.80 -9.12 -28.78
C GLN A 37 -8.33 -9.05 -27.31
N PRO A 38 -9.20 -9.30 -26.31
CA PRO A 38 -8.78 -9.34 -24.92
C PRO A 38 -7.69 -10.40 -24.76
N ALA A 39 -6.45 -9.94 -24.59
CA ALA A 39 -5.33 -10.78 -24.23
C ALA A 39 -5.30 -10.85 -22.70
N GLY A 40 -5.43 -12.06 -22.16
CA GLY A 40 -5.12 -12.30 -20.75
C GLY A 40 -3.62 -12.15 -20.50
N PHE A 41 -3.19 -12.46 -19.28
CA PHE A 41 -1.77 -12.69 -19.03
C PHE A 41 -1.32 -13.86 -19.91
N GLY A 42 -0.24 -13.67 -20.67
CA GLY A 42 0.30 -14.67 -21.57
C GLY A 42 0.82 -15.91 -20.84
N ASP A 43 1.57 -16.75 -21.55
CA ASP A 43 2.22 -17.89 -20.92
C ASP A 43 3.34 -17.42 -19.96
N GLY A 44 3.35 -17.99 -18.75
CA GLY A 44 4.38 -17.72 -17.76
C GLY A 44 3.86 -17.60 -16.33
N SER A 45 4.74 -17.80 -15.35
CA SER A 45 4.36 -17.70 -13.94
C SER A 45 4.35 -16.23 -13.50
N ILE A 46 3.16 -15.76 -13.08
CA ILE A 46 2.99 -14.44 -12.46
C ILE A 46 3.79 -14.37 -11.16
N THR A 47 3.71 -15.41 -10.32
CA THR A 47 4.44 -15.47 -9.05
C THR A 47 5.95 -15.37 -9.24
N ALA A 48 6.50 -16.03 -10.26
CA ALA A 48 7.93 -15.93 -10.56
C ALA A 48 8.30 -14.52 -11.04
N SER A 49 7.48 -13.92 -11.90
CA SER A 49 7.68 -12.57 -12.41
C SER A 49 7.67 -11.53 -11.27
N ILE A 50 6.78 -11.68 -10.28
CA ILE A 50 6.78 -10.87 -9.05
C ILE A 50 8.10 -11.05 -8.29
N GLY A 51 8.54 -12.30 -8.09
CA GLY A 51 9.81 -12.59 -7.41
C GLY A 51 11.01 -11.94 -8.10
N TYR A 52 11.07 -11.99 -9.42
CA TYR A 52 12.12 -11.34 -10.20
C TYR A 52 12.08 -9.81 -10.07
N ALA A 53 10.88 -9.21 -10.08
CA ALA A 53 10.71 -7.78 -9.91
C ALA A 53 11.20 -7.28 -8.54
N LEU A 54 10.99 -8.06 -7.47
CA LEU A 54 11.45 -7.73 -6.11
C LEU A 54 12.98 -7.66 -5.98
N PHE A 55 13.71 -8.39 -6.81
CA PHE A 55 15.17 -8.51 -6.71
C PHE A 55 15.92 -7.91 -7.92
N ALA A 56 15.29 -6.98 -8.66
CA ALA A 56 15.88 -6.34 -9.84
C ALA A 56 16.36 -7.32 -10.93
N MET A 57 15.62 -8.43 -11.11
CA MET A 57 15.87 -9.46 -12.12
C MET A 57 14.79 -9.46 -13.21
N THR A 58 14.26 -8.28 -13.56
CA THR A 58 13.12 -8.12 -14.50
C THR A 58 13.36 -8.74 -15.87
N ASP A 59 14.61 -8.90 -16.28
CA ASP A 59 15.00 -9.56 -17.54
C ASP A 59 14.64 -11.06 -17.59
N LEU A 60 14.42 -11.69 -16.42
CA LEU A 60 13.99 -13.09 -16.31
C LEU A 60 12.46 -13.24 -16.25
N ALA A 61 11.72 -12.14 -16.13
CA ALA A 61 10.28 -12.16 -15.99
C ALA A 61 9.60 -12.50 -17.32
N ALA A 62 8.57 -13.36 -17.25
CA ALA A 62 7.73 -13.65 -18.41
C ALA A 62 6.82 -12.48 -18.80
N HIS A 63 6.66 -11.52 -17.88
CA HIS A 63 5.81 -10.35 -18.04
C HIS A 63 6.61 -9.09 -17.74
N GLU A 64 6.38 -8.03 -18.53
CA GLU A 64 7.01 -6.73 -18.29
C GLU A 64 6.64 -6.21 -16.89
N SER A 65 7.66 -5.81 -16.14
CA SER A 65 7.52 -5.27 -14.79
C SER A 65 8.67 -4.34 -14.48
N GLU A 66 8.42 -3.39 -13.59
CA GLU A 66 9.45 -2.52 -13.03
C GLU A 66 10.10 -3.17 -11.80
N SER A 67 11.31 -2.76 -11.48
CA SER A 67 11.99 -3.23 -10.27
C SER A 67 11.36 -2.65 -9.01
N PHE A 68 11.07 -3.51 -8.03
CA PHE A 68 10.60 -3.14 -6.70
C PHE A 68 11.68 -3.28 -5.62
N LEU A 69 12.96 -3.38 -6.01
CA LEU A 69 14.06 -3.62 -5.08
C LEU A 69 14.13 -2.57 -3.95
N VAL A 70 13.95 -1.30 -4.30
CA VAL A 70 13.95 -0.21 -3.31
C VAL A 70 12.79 -0.35 -2.33
N ALA A 71 11.59 -0.67 -2.81
CA ALA A 71 10.43 -0.87 -1.95
C ALA A 71 10.62 -2.10 -1.04
N PHE A 72 11.18 -3.18 -1.57
CA PHE A 72 11.51 -4.38 -0.80
C PHE A 72 12.47 -4.06 0.36
N GLU A 73 13.54 -3.31 0.10
CA GLU A 73 14.51 -2.92 1.12
C GLU A 73 13.91 -1.96 2.17
N ILE A 74 13.06 -1.01 1.75
CA ILE A 74 12.36 -0.12 2.69
C ILE A 74 11.48 -0.95 3.63
N ILE A 75 10.76 -1.95 3.10
CA ILE A 75 9.93 -2.84 3.93
C ILE A 75 10.80 -3.59 4.94
N ASP A 76 11.95 -4.12 4.55
CA ASP A 76 12.87 -4.79 5.47
C ASP A 76 13.27 -3.89 6.64
N ILE A 77 13.75 -2.68 6.36
CA ILE A 77 14.13 -1.70 7.39
C ILE A 77 12.93 -1.35 8.30
N VAL A 78 11.74 -1.16 7.72
CA VAL A 78 10.52 -0.87 8.49
C VAL A 78 10.14 -2.04 9.39
N LEU A 79 10.25 -3.28 8.92
CA LEU A 79 9.97 -4.47 9.70
C LEU A 79 10.96 -4.63 10.86
N VAL A 80 12.25 -4.37 10.63
CA VAL A 80 13.27 -4.37 11.69
C VAL A 80 12.97 -3.29 12.74
N ALA A 81 12.66 -2.06 12.31
CA ALA A 81 12.32 -0.98 13.23
C ALA A 81 11.05 -1.28 14.03
N ALA A 82 10.03 -1.85 13.38
CA ALA A 82 8.80 -2.28 14.04
C ALA A 82 9.06 -3.39 15.06
N LEU A 83 9.90 -4.37 14.72
CA LEU A 83 10.30 -5.44 15.65
C LEU A 83 11.03 -4.87 16.87
N VAL A 84 12.01 -3.99 16.67
CA VAL A 84 12.73 -3.34 17.76
C VAL A 84 11.78 -2.52 18.63
N GLY A 85 10.89 -1.73 18.02
CA GLY A 85 9.88 -0.95 18.73
C GLY A 85 8.92 -1.83 19.53
N ALA A 86 8.44 -2.93 18.94
CA ALA A 86 7.57 -3.88 19.62
C ALA A 86 8.27 -4.53 20.82
N VAL A 87 9.53 -4.94 20.68
CA VAL A 87 10.32 -5.53 21.77
C VAL A 87 10.59 -4.52 22.89
N MET A 88 10.97 -3.28 22.55
CA MET A 88 11.19 -2.23 23.55
C MET A 88 9.90 -1.88 24.31
N LEU A 89 8.76 -1.82 23.63
CA LEU A 89 7.45 -1.58 24.24
C LEU A 89 6.94 -2.75 25.08
N ALA A 90 7.22 -3.99 24.65
CA ALA A 90 6.82 -5.19 25.37
C ALA A 90 7.63 -5.37 26.67
N ARG A 91 8.85 -4.84 26.71
CA ARG A 91 9.72 -4.94 27.87
C ARG A 91 9.21 -4.05 29.01
N ARG A 92 8.93 -4.66 30.16
CA ARG A 92 8.57 -3.95 31.39
C ARG A 92 9.77 -3.94 32.33
N GLU A 93 10.11 -2.79 32.85
CA GLU A 93 11.07 -2.66 33.95
C GLU A 93 10.31 -2.65 35.27
N SER A 94 10.69 -3.52 36.20
CA SER A 94 10.16 -3.53 37.58
C SER A 94 11.34 -3.44 38.53
N GLU A 95 11.34 -2.41 39.39
CA GLU A 95 12.36 -2.18 40.43
C GLU A 95 13.83 -2.21 39.92
N GLY A 96 14.09 -1.63 38.74
CA GLY A 96 15.45 -1.59 38.17
C GLY A 96 15.98 -2.92 37.66
N SER A 97 15.15 -3.97 37.67
CA SER A 97 15.40 -5.26 37.06
C SER A 97 14.62 -5.41 35.76
N LEU A 98 15.27 -5.95 34.75
CA LEU A 98 14.71 -6.21 33.44
C LEU A 98 13.90 -7.50 33.51
N VAL A 99 12.63 -7.40 33.87
CA VAL A 99 11.74 -8.56 33.96
C VAL A 99 11.27 -8.91 32.55
N THR A 100 11.88 -9.93 31.94
CA THR A 100 11.31 -10.56 30.76
C THR A 100 9.97 -11.17 31.16
N ALA A 101 8.88 -10.78 30.50
CA ALA A 101 7.58 -11.41 30.62
C ALA A 101 7.61 -12.80 29.96
N LEU A 102 8.42 -13.71 30.49
CA LEU A 102 8.13 -15.13 30.37
C LEU A 102 6.83 -15.31 31.14
N THR A 103 5.73 -15.51 30.42
CA THR A 103 4.51 -16.02 31.05
C THR A 103 4.87 -17.38 31.66
N ASP A 104 5.00 -17.45 32.98
CA ASP A 104 5.30 -18.67 33.73
C ASP A 104 4.11 -19.67 33.72
N GLY A 105 3.12 -19.45 32.86
CA GLY A 105 2.05 -20.43 32.65
C GLY A 105 1.20 -20.70 33.90
N GLY A 106 1.02 -19.70 34.77
CA GLY A 106 0.02 -19.70 35.83
C GLY A 106 0.06 -20.90 36.77
N ARG A 107 1.10 -21.00 37.61
CA ARG A 107 1.02 -21.82 38.83
C ARG A 107 1.06 -20.93 40.06
N ASP A 108 -0.09 -20.81 40.70
CA ASP A 108 -0.14 -20.51 42.13
C ASP A 108 0.42 -21.74 42.86
N THR A 109 1.70 -21.71 43.22
CA THR A 109 2.17 -22.61 44.29
C THR A 109 1.84 -21.94 45.61
N ASP A 110 0.65 -22.29 46.09
CA ASP A 110 0.18 -22.13 47.45
C ASP A 110 1.28 -22.56 48.43
N ASP A 111 1.81 -21.58 49.17
CA ASP A 111 2.78 -21.78 50.24
C ASP A 111 2.02 -22.34 51.46
N GLY A 112 1.72 -23.64 51.39
CA GLY A 112 1.17 -24.42 52.49
C GLY A 112 2.25 -24.70 53.53
N GLY A 113 2.59 -23.70 54.32
CA GLY A 113 3.34 -23.89 55.56
C GLY A 113 2.44 -24.48 56.64
N GLU A 114 2.73 -25.71 57.08
CA GLU A 114 2.33 -26.18 58.41
C GLU A 114 3.47 -27.04 59.02
N ASN A 115 3.73 -26.76 60.29
CA ASN A 115 4.77 -27.34 61.15
C ASN A 115 4.34 -28.69 61.73
#